data_AF-A0A9W8Y5A9-F1
#
_entry.id   AF-A0A9W8Y5A9-F1
#
_cell.length_a   1.000
_cell.length_b   1.000
_cell.length_c   1.000
_cell.angle_alpha   90.00
_cell.angle_beta   90.00
_cell.angle_gamma   90.00
#
_symmetry.space_group_name_H-M   'P 1'
#
loop_
_entity.id
_entity.type
_entity.pdbx_description
1 polymer ?
#
loop_
_entity_poly.entity_id
_entity_poly.type
_entity_poly.pdbx_seq_one_letter_code
_entity_poly.pdbx_strand_id
1 'polypeptide(L)'
;MSTLSRLRRAFRSPEKVNNEQPNENTINGQKKLHSVENGNEKPHSESHPQPVGFWHPDLRQVRNRAFAKWITTTAFLMAFIIAVLSIYWGVMFDVEQRLDHLSVYVVDFDGVAPYDTTPFVGPTITKLVQQTLSSGMPTLGWDIRSAAEFNNDPLQVRQAVYDFHTWAAIIINPNATALLYSAVANGNASYDPLGACQLVFQDARDDTNWYDFMLPIISPFMTQAQSMVGKEWARMVMQNASDPATLTNIQAVPQAINPAIGFSEFNLRPFFPYTGIPAVSIGLIYLIIISFFSFSFYLPIHMQYLKPENHPPLKFPQLILSRWTATIFAYVFLSLAYSFISLAFQINFSDTNPITSTTQVTEIEYGNPISYGHGTFLVYWMLNFFGMIALGLACENMAMIVGMPWMGLFLIFWVITNVSTAFYDIEIAPSFYRWGYAWPLHSIVEGSRSILFGLHSRIGLDFGILVAWGAVNTAFFPVCCYFQRWKQQKDVHEYWPMD
;
A
#
# COMPACT_ATOMS: atom_id res chain seq x y z
N MET A 1 44.93 -0.88 27.83
CA MET A 1 44.57 -2.26 28.24
C MET A 1 43.48 -2.33 29.34
N SER A 2 42.75 -1.23 29.65
CA SER A 2 41.93 -1.13 30.89
C SER A 2 40.41 -0.98 30.71
N THR A 3 39.88 -0.87 29.49
CA THR A 3 38.42 -0.75 29.21
C THR A 3 37.84 -2.03 28.60
N LEU A 4 38.54 -2.62 27.62
CA LEU A 4 38.16 -3.91 27.00
C LEU A 4 38.22 -5.09 27.98
N SER A 5 39.13 -5.06 28.95
CA SER A 5 39.24 -6.07 30.02
C SER A 5 38.10 -5.98 31.04
N ARG A 6 37.58 -4.77 31.31
CA ARG A 6 36.42 -4.54 32.18
C ARG A 6 35.11 -4.96 31.52
N LEU A 7 34.97 -4.71 30.21
CA LEU A 7 33.84 -5.23 29.42
C LEU A 7 33.83 -6.76 29.44
N ARG A 8 34.98 -7.42 29.20
CA ARG A 8 35.09 -8.89 29.23
C ARG A 8 34.78 -9.51 30.59
N ARG A 9 35.07 -8.81 31.71
CA ARG A 9 34.71 -9.27 33.07
C ARG A 9 33.22 -9.16 33.37
N ALA A 10 32.50 -8.23 32.74
CA ALA A 10 31.07 -8.04 32.92
C ALA A 10 30.20 -9.14 32.28
N PHE A 11 30.79 -9.99 31.42
CA PHE A 11 30.14 -11.10 30.72
C PHE A 11 30.48 -12.49 31.29
N ARG A 12 31.11 -12.60 32.49
CA ARG A 12 31.39 -13.89 33.14
C ARG A 12 30.32 -14.22 34.19
N SER A 13 29.94 -15.50 34.27
CA SER A 13 29.03 -16.01 35.29
C SER A 13 29.61 -15.82 36.71
N PRO A 14 28.76 -15.66 37.76
CA PRO A 14 29.20 -15.44 39.14
C PRO A 14 30.18 -16.50 39.66
N GLU A 15 29.99 -17.76 39.26
CA GLU A 15 30.84 -18.89 39.64
C GLU A 15 32.29 -18.75 39.16
N LYS A 16 32.51 -18.13 37.99
CA LYS A 16 33.86 -17.94 37.43
C LYS A 16 34.61 -16.76 38.05
N VAL A 17 33.93 -15.87 38.77
CA VAL A 17 34.54 -14.73 39.46
C VAL A 17 34.95 -15.11 40.89
N ASN A 18 34.19 -15.98 41.57
CA ASN A 18 34.52 -16.44 42.91
C ASN A 18 35.71 -17.43 42.96
N ASN A 19 35.96 -18.19 41.87
CA ASN A 19 37.10 -19.12 41.81
C ASN A 19 38.47 -18.46 41.57
N GLU A 20 38.53 -17.15 41.30
CA GLU A 20 39.80 -16.44 40.99
C GLU A 20 40.28 -15.51 42.14
N GLN A 21 39.60 -15.43 43.29
CA GLN A 21 40.09 -14.68 44.45
C GLN A 21 41.00 -15.54 45.34
N PRO A 22 42.28 -15.18 45.57
CA PRO A 22 43.09 -15.85 46.57
C PRO A 22 42.59 -15.49 47.97
N ASN A 23 42.47 -16.51 48.84
CA ASN A 23 42.18 -16.36 50.27
C ASN A 23 43.24 -15.48 50.96
N GLU A 24 42.96 -14.20 51.15
CA GLU A 24 43.67 -13.35 52.12
C GLU A 24 42.97 -13.46 53.49
N ASN A 25 43.34 -14.46 54.25
CA ASN A 25 43.05 -14.55 55.68
C ASN A 25 44.37 -14.74 56.43
N THR A 26 45.06 -13.65 56.78
CA THR A 26 45.97 -13.67 57.94
C THR A 26 46.27 -12.27 58.47
N ILE A 27 46.08 -12.12 59.79
CA ILE A 27 46.81 -11.29 60.77
C ILE A 27 46.03 -10.12 61.44
N ASN A 28 45.99 -10.25 62.78
CA ASN A 28 45.65 -9.32 63.88
C ASN A 28 44.15 -9.05 64.15
N GLY A 29 43.60 -9.22 65.35
CA GLY A 29 44.14 -9.51 66.68
C GLY A 29 43.20 -8.95 67.76
N GLN A 30 42.69 -9.82 68.64
CA GLN A 30 42.15 -9.58 70.00
C GLN A 30 41.08 -8.48 70.27
N LYS A 31 39.89 -8.89 70.75
CA LYS A 31 39.51 -8.94 72.19
C LYS A 31 38.11 -9.53 72.45
N LYS A 32 38.03 -10.34 73.52
CA LYS A 32 36.90 -11.07 74.12
C LYS A 32 35.74 -10.19 74.63
N LEU A 33 34.50 -10.71 74.65
CA LEU A 33 33.80 -11.11 75.90
C LEU A 33 32.56 -11.99 75.66
N HIS A 34 32.29 -12.86 76.65
CA HIS A 34 31.30 -13.96 76.75
C HIS A 34 29.83 -13.55 76.98
N SER A 35 28.89 -14.40 76.51
CA SER A 35 27.81 -15.03 77.31
C SER A 35 27.06 -16.08 76.45
N VAL A 36 27.36 -17.37 76.59
CA VAL A 36 26.55 -18.43 77.26
C VAL A 36 25.13 -18.65 76.70
N GLU A 37 25.03 -19.70 75.89
CA GLU A 37 24.06 -20.83 75.95
C GLU A 37 22.54 -20.54 76.06
N ASN A 38 21.80 -20.86 75.00
CA ASN A 38 20.77 -21.90 75.08
C ASN A 38 20.25 -22.31 73.69
N GLY A 39 20.23 -23.61 73.46
CA GLY A 39 19.71 -24.23 72.24
C GLY A 39 18.21 -24.05 72.08
N ASN A 40 17.82 -23.69 70.87
CA ASN A 40 16.56 -24.08 70.26
C ASN A 40 16.76 -23.98 68.74
N GLU A 41 17.20 -25.09 68.15
CA GLU A 41 17.22 -25.26 66.70
C GLU A 41 15.78 -25.17 66.17
N LYS A 42 15.48 -24.06 65.49
CA LYS A 42 14.34 -23.97 64.57
C LYS A 42 14.86 -24.21 63.16
N PRO A 43 14.13 -24.97 62.31
CA PRO A 43 14.55 -25.26 60.95
C PRO A 43 14.71 -23.96 60.17
N HIS A 44 15.76 -23.87 59.35
CA HIS A 44 16.04 -22.75 58.46
C HIS A 44 14.75 -22.29 57.75
N SER A 45 14.21 -21.14 58.12
CA SER A 45 13.34 -20.40 57.22
C SER A 45 14.25 -19.87 56.13
N GLU A 46 14.10 -20.36 54.91
CA GLU A 46 14.64 -19.68 53.74
C GLU A 46 14.08 -18.26 53.72
N SER A 47 14.87 -17.31 54.20
CA SER A 47 14.51 -15.91 54.22
C SER A 47 14.53 -15.42 52.78
N HIS A 48 13.35 -15.38 52.14
CA HIS A 48 13.22 -14.70 50.86
C HIS A 48 13.78 -13.29 51.00
N PRO A 49 14.71 -12.86 50.11
CA PRO A 49 15.35 -11.56 50.21
C PRO A 49 14.27 -10.47 50.20
N GLN A 50 14.32 -9.58 51.19
CA GLN A 50 13.34 -8.49 51.27
C GLN A 50 13.54 -7.50 50.10
N PRO A 51 12.45 -6.97 49.53
CA PRO A 51 12.55 -5.99 48.46
C PRO A 51 13.25 -4.73 48.96
N VAL A 52 14.36 -4.37 48.32
CA VAL A 52 15.14 -3.17 48.63
C VAL A 52 14.90 -2.06 47.59
N GLY A 53 15.16 -0.81 47.96
CA GLY A 53 15.05 0.33 47.04
C GLY A 53 16.03 0.22 45.86
N PHE A 54 15.69 0.82 44.72
CA PHE A 54 16.47 0.74 43.46
C PHE A 54 17.95 1.13 43.58
N TRP A 55 18.27 2.03 44.52
CA TRP A 55 19.63 2.53 44.75
C TRP A 55 20.41 1.73 45.80
N HIS A 56 19.85 0.65 46.35
CA HIS A 56 20.52 -0.21 47.34
C HIS A 56 21.84 -0.76 46.77
N PRO A 57 22.94 -0.77 47.56
CA PRO A 57 24.25 -1.25 47.10
C PRO A 57 24.22 -2.65 46.48
N ASP A 58 23.40 -3.54 47.02
CA ASP A 58 23.27 -4.93 46.56
C ASP A 58 22.70 -5.04 45.13
N LEU A 59 21.90 -4.04 44.70
CA LEU A 59 21.38 -3.97 43.33
C LEU A 59 22.36 -3.32 42.35
N ARG A 60 23.53 -2.83 42.78
CA ARG A 60 24.46 -2.09 41.90
C ARG A 60 24.88 -2.92 40.67
N GLN A 61 25.16 -4.21 40.84
CA GLN A 61 25.54 -5.07 39.72
C GLN A 61 24.35 -5.33 38.78
N VAL A 62 23.19 -5.66 39.35
CA VAL A 62 21.95 -5.91 38.59
C VAL A 62 21.53 -4.67 37.82
N ARG A 63 21.56 -3.50 38.45
CA ARG A 63 21.27 -2.20 37.85
C ARG A 63 22.18 -1.90 36.67
N ASN A 64 23.50 -2.08 36.83
CA ASN A 64 24.44 -1.83 35.74
C ASN A 64 24.22 -2.79 34.55
N ARG A 65 23.94 -4.08 34.82
CA ARG A 65 23.59 -5.04 33.76
C ARG A 65 22.26 -4.69 33.08
N ALA A 66 21.25 -4.31 33.86
CA ALA A 66 19.95 -3.89 33.36
C ALA A 66 20.06 -2.64 32.47
N PHE A 67 20.80 -1.62 32.89
CA PHE A 67 21.06 -0.43 32.07
C PHE A 67 21.85 -0.79 30.80
N ALA A 68 22.89 -1.62 30.88
CA ALA A 68 23.64 -2.02 29.69
C ALA A 68 22.77 -2.79 28.68
N LYS A 69 21.97 -3.76 29.15
CA LYS A 69 21.01 -4.49 28.32
C LYS A 69 19.95 -3.54 27.75
N TRP A 70 19.39 -2.64 28.55
CA TRP A 70 18.40 -1.65 28.10
C TRP A 70 18.94 -0.70 27.04
N ILE A 71 20.15 -0.16 27.22
CA ILE A 71 20.81 0.71 26.22
C ILE A 71 21.06 -0.09 24.93
N THR A 72 21.58 -1.31 25.03
CA THR A 72 21.89 -2.14 23.86
C THR A 72 20.62 -2.49 23.09
N THR A 73 19.57 -2.93 23.78
CA THR A 73 18.27 -3.24 23.17
C THR A 73 17.64 -2.00 22.55
N THR A 74 17.64 -0.86 23.25
CA THR A 74 17.10 0.40 22.72
C THR A 74 17.86 0.86 21.48
N ALA A 75 19.19 0.85 21.51
CA ALA A 75 20.02 1.23 20.36
C ALA A 75 19.78 0.30 19.16
N PHE A 76 19.63 -1.00 19.40
CA PHE A 76 19.27 -1.97 18.35
C PHE A 76 17.88 -1.69 17.76
N LEU A 77 16.87 -1.46 18.60
CA LEU A 77 15.52 -1.12 18.14
C LEU A 77 15.51 0.20 17.37
N MET A 78 16.25 1.22 17.81
CA MET A 78 16.41 2.48 17.08
C MET A 78 17.01 2.25 15.69
N ALA A 79 18.09 1.47 15.59
CA ALA A 79 18.71 1.15 14.31
C ALA A 79 17.75 0.37 13.39
N PHE A 80 17.00 -0.58 13.95
CA PHE A 80 15.99 -1.34 13.21
C PHE A 80 14.85 -0.45 12.70
N ILE A 81 14.31 0.43 13.55
CA ILE A 81 13.26 1.38 13.19
C ILE A 81 13.73 2.29 12.07
N ILE A 82 14.92 2.87 12.17
CA ILE A 82 15.49 3.70 11.11
C ILE A 82 15.59 2.88 9.81
N ALA A 83 16.15 1.67 9.86
CA ALA A 83 16.34 0.85 8.66
C ALA A 83 15.01 0.48 7.97
N VAL A 84 14.01 0.02 8.73
CA VAL A 84 12.74 -0.46 8.17
C VAL A 84 11.81 0.70 7.83
N LEU A 85 11.68 1.70 8.69
CA LEU A 85 10.84 2.86 8.39
C LEU A 85 11.40 3.67 7.23
N SER A 86 12.71 3.73 7.02
CA SER A 86 13.26 4.36 5.80
C SER A 86 12.70 3.75 4.51
N ILE A 87 12.26 2.48 4.51
CA ILE A 87 11.57 1.86 3.35
C ILE A 87 10.19 2.49 3.14
N TYR A 88 9.48 2.87 4.19
CA TYR A 88 8.18 3.53 4.07
C TYR A 88 8.31 4.96 3.55
N TRP A 89 9.23 5.76 4.11
CA TRP A 89 9.45 7.13 3.64
C TRP A 89 10.08 7.17 2.25
N GLY A 90 10.97 6.21 1.95
CA GLY A 90 11.72 6.18 0.69
C GLY A 90 10.86 6.00 -0.56
N VAL A 91 9.63 5.47 -0.44
CA VAL A 91 8.77 5.25 -1.61
C VAL A 91 8.35 6.59 -2.25
N MET A 92 8.18 7.63 -1.44
CA MET A 92 7.81 8.98 -1.87
C MET A 92 8.99 9.91 -2.05
N PHE A 93 10.21 9.45 -1.78
CA PHE A 93 11.40 10.30 -1.83
C PHE A 93 11.69 10.76 -3.28
N ASP A 94 11.69 12.07 -3.55
CA ASP A 94 11.81 12.67 -4.89
C ASP A 94 10.69 12.27 -5.88
N VAL A 95 9.47 12.04 -5.39
CA VAL A 95 8.32 11.68 -6.26
C VAL A 95 8.04 12.73 -7.35
N GLU A 96 8.23 14.02 -7.03
CA GLU A 96 8.01 15.14 -7.96
C GLU A 96 8.82 14.99 -9.26
N GLN A 97 10.03 14.41 -9.19
CA GLN A 97 10.91 14.23 -10.34
C GLN A 97 10.52 13.03 -11.23
N ARG A 98 9.53 12.23 -10.80
CA ARG A 98 9.09 11.01 -11.49
C ARG A 98 7.62 11.06 -11.89
N LEU A 99 6.99 12.22 -11.77
CA LEU A 99 5.61 12.43 -12.21
C LEU A 99 5.46 12.27 -13.74
N ASP A 100 6.57 12.33 -14.48
CA ASP A 100 6.61 12.04 -15.92
C ASP A 100 6.26 10.59 -16.27
N HIS A 101 6.30 9.67 -15.30
CA HIS A 101 5.80 8.31 -15.47
C HIS A 101 4.26 8.23 -15.48
N LEU A 102 3.57 9.21 -14.89
CA LEU A 102 2.11 9.31 -14.98
C LEU A 102 1.73 9.90 -16.34
N SER A 103 1.54 9.01 -17.32
CA SER A 103 1.26 9.41 -18.69
C SER A 103 -0.11 10.04 -18.87
N VAL A 104 -0.17 11.09 -19.70
CA VAL A 104 -1.40 11.76 -20.11
C VAL A 104 -1.39 11.91 -21.63
N TYR A 105 -2.30 11.22 -22.31
CA TYR A 105 -2.40 11.30 -23.77
C TYR A 105 -3.10 12.58 -24.18
N VAL A 106 -2.60 13.25 -25.22
CA VAL A 106 -3.29 14.36 -25.88
C VAL A 106 -3.51 13.97 -27.32
N VAL A 107 -4.77 13.77 -27.69
CA VAL A 107 -5.14 13.23 -29.01
C VAL A 107 -5.98 14.25 -29.75
N ASP A 108 -5.46 14.68 -30.89
CA ASP A 108 -6.09 15.71 -31.72
C ASP A 108 -6.94 15.09 -32.84
N PHE A 109 -8.26 15.16 -32.71
CA PHE A 109 -9.20 14.81 -33.78
C PHE A 109 -9.70 16.05 -34.54
N ASP A 110 -9.22 17.25 -34.23
CA ASP A 110 -9.61 18.48 -34.91
C ASP A 110 -9.10 18.48 -36.36
N GLY A 111 -10.00 18.72 -37.32
CA GLY A 111 -9.67 18.66 -38.74
C GLY A 111 -9.57 17.25 -39.34
N VAL A 112 -9.95 16.19 -38.59
CA VAL A 112 -10.19 14.87 -39.19
C VAL A 112 -11.42 14.94 -40.12
N ALA A 113 -11.33 14.31 -41.29
CA ALA A 113 -12.43 14.28 -42.26
C ALA A 113 -13.75 13.83 -41.60
N PRO A 114 -14.92 14.38 -42.00
CA PRO A 114 -15.22 15.11 -43.23
C PRO A 114 -15.12 16.64 -43.18
N TYR A 115 -14.40 17.24 -42.23
CA TYR A 115 -14.43 18.69 -42.04
C TYR A 115 -13.30 19.40 -42.79
N ASP A 116 -13.65 20.26 -43.74
CA ASP A 116 -12.71 21.00 -44.61
C ASP A 116 -12.18 22.32 -43.97
N THR A 117 -12.49 22.57 -42.70
CA THR A 117 -12.02 23.77 -41.99
C THR A 117 -10.58 23.57 -41.50
N THR A 118 -9.70 24.55 -41.74
CA THR A 118 -8.33 24.54 -41.18
C THR A 118 -8.39 24.46 -39.65
N PRO A 119 -7.90 23.38 -39.02
CA PRO A 119 -7.96 23.22 -37.57
C PRO A 119 -6.99 24.20 -36.89
N PHE A 120 -7.41 24.77 -35.76
CA PHE A 120 -6.54 25.60 -34.92
C PHE A 120 -6.63 25.27 -33.43
N VAL A 121 -7.78 24.74 -32.96
CA VAL A 121 -7.97 24.37 -31.55
C VAL A 121 -6.97 23.28 -31.16
N GLY A 122 -6.97 22.18 -31.92
CA GLY A 122 -6.04 21.05 -31.72
C GLY A 122 -4.56 21.45 -31.78
N PRO A 123 -4.11 22.12 -32.86
CA PRO A 123 -2.73 22.64 -32.96
C PRO A 123 -2.32 23.60 -31.83
N THR A 124 -3.24 24.41 -31.31
CA THR A 124 -2.95 25.32 -30.19
C THR A 124 -2.73 24.57 -28.89
N ILE A 125 -3.55 23.55 -28.61
CA ILE A 125 -3.43 22.73 -27.41
C ILE A 125 -2.16 21.86 -27.47
N THR A 126 -1.87 21.24 -28.61
CA THR A 126 -0.63 20.45 -28.80
C THR A 126 0.62 21.32 -28.69
N LYS A 127 0.58 22.58 -29.14
CA LYS A 127 1.66 23.55 -28.92
C LYS A 127 1.86 23.87 -27.43
N LEU A 128 0.78 24.00 -26.65
CA LEU A 128 0.90 24.19 -25.20
C LEU A 128 1.57 22.98 -24.54
N VAL A 129 1.23 21.75 -24.93
CA VAL A 129 1.91 20.54 -24.44
C VAL A 129 3.42 20.61 -24.70
N GLN A 130 3.82 20.97 -25.91
CA GLN A 130 5.24 21.14 -26.26
C GLN A 130 5.93 22.20 -25.40
N GLN A 131 5.25 23.31 -25.12
CA GLN A 131 5.77 24.36 -24.23
C GLN A 131 5.96 23.85 -22.80
N THR A 132 4.98 23.12 -22.26
CA THR A 132 5.06 22.50 -20.93
C THR A 132 6.24 21.54 -20.83
N LEU A 133 6.40 20.64 -21.81
CA LEU A 133 7.52 19.70 -21.86
C LEU A 133 8.88 20.39 -21.98
N SER A 134 8.95 21.54 -22.68
CA SER A 134 10.18 22.32 -22.84
C SER A 134 10.54 23.22 -21.65
N SER A 135 9.65 23.35 -20.65
CA SER A 135 9.81 24.31 -19.54
C SER A 135 10.94 23.95 -18.57
N GLY A 136 11.39 22.70 -18.55
CA GLY A 136 12.42 22.20 -17.62
C GLY A 136 11.93 22.01 -16.18
N MET A 137 10.64 22.24 -15.91
CA MET A 137 10.01 21.94 -14.62
C MET A 137 9.46 20.52 -14.61
N PRO A 138 9.44 19.82 -13.46
CA PRO A 138 8.77 18.53 -13.35
C PRO A 138 7.31 18.62 -13.78
N THR A 139 6.87 17.69 -14.62
CA THR A 139 5.51 17.65 -15.18
C THR A 139 5.07 16.21 -15.37
N LEU A 140 3.80 16.01 -15.75
CA LEU A 140 3.26 14.70 -16.08
C LEU A 140 3.86 14.19 -17.41
N GLY A 141 3.69 12.88 -17.67
CA GLY A 141 4.12 12.24 -18.91
C GLY A 141 3.23 12.61 -20.09
N TRP A 142 3.21 13.88 -20.50
CA TRP A 142 2.39 14.34 -21.62
C TRP A 142 2.86 13.72 -22.93
N ASP A 143 1.95 13.05 -23.64
CA ASP A 143 2.25 12.34 -24.87
C ASP A 143 1.23 12.70 -25.97
N ILE A 144 1.72 13.28 -27.06
CA ILE A 144 0.88 13.68 -28.19
C ILE A 144 0.74 12.48 -29.12
N ARG A 145 -0.47 11.94 -29.26
CA ARG A 145 -0.76 10.78 -30.10
C ARG A 145 -1.57 11.17 -31.33
N SER A 146 -1.37 10.46 -32.43
CA SER A 146 -2.17 10.69 -33.64
C SER A 146 -3.55 10.07 -33.51
N ALA A 147 -4.59 10.77 -33.97
CA ALA A 147 -5.94 10.20 -34.08
C ALA A 147 -5.98 8.91 -34.93
N ALA A 148 -5.06 8.75 -35.89
CA ALA A 148 -4.96 7.56 -36.72
C ALA A 148 -4.60 6.30 -35.92
N GLU A 149 -3.86 6.42 -34.81
CA GLU A 149 -3.54 5.30 -33.90
C GLU A 149 -4.80 4.70 -33.26
N PHE A 150 -5.86 5.52 -33.16
CA PHE A 150 -7.15 5.18 -32.56
C PHE A 150 -8.25 4.99 -33.60
N ASN A 151 -7.88 4.68 -34.86
CA ASN A 151 -8.79 4.55 -36.00
C ASN A 151 -9.73 5.76 -36.18
N ASN A 152 -9.29 6.96 -35.79
CA ASN A 152 -10.09 8.18 -35.78
C ASN A 152 -11.37 8.12 -34.92
N ASP A 153 -11.39 7.25 -33.90
CA ASP A 153 -12.49 7.11 -32.95
C ASP A 153 -12.08 7.57 -31.53
N PRO A 154 -12.63 8.69 -31.02
CA PRO A 154 -12.43 9.15 -29.64
C PRO A 154 -12.70 8.09 -28.56
N LEU A 155 -13.62 7.14 -28.80
CA LEU A 155 -13.92 6.08 -27.84
C LEU A 155 -12.76 5.10 -27.66
N GLN A 156 -11.90 4.92 -28.67
CA GLN A 156 -10.69 4.10 -28.53
C GLN A 156 -9.65 4.76 -27.62
N VAL A 157 -9.62 6.09 -27.54
CA VAL A 157 -8.79 6.80 -26.55
C VAL A 157 -9.33 6.56 -25.13
N ARG A 158 -10.66 6.60 -24.95
CA ARG A 158 -11.28 6.23 -23.67
C ARG A 158 -10.98 4.78 -23.27
N GLN A 159 -10.99 3.88 -24.26
CA GLN A 159 -10.62 2.48 -24.04
C GLN A 159 -9.16 2.36 -23.60
N ALA A 160 -8.24 3.13 -24.18
CA ALA A 160 -6.84 3.14 -23.76
C ALA A 160 -6.63 3.63 -22.31
N VAL A 161 -7.43 4.62 -21.85
CA VAL A 161 -7.47 5.01 -20.43
C VAL A 161 -7.98 3.85 -19.59
N TYR A 162 -9.04 3.15 -20.04
CA TYR A 162 -9.58 1.99 -19.34
C TYR A 162 -8.59 0.85 -19.21
N ASP A 163 -7.90 0.48 -20.29
CA ASP A 163 -6.93 -0.60 -20.33
C ASP A 163 -5.56 -0.26 -19.71
N PHE A 164 -5.49 0.85 -18.96
CA PHE A 164 -4.30 1.32 -18.27
C PHE A 164 -3.10 1.62 -19.18
N HIS A 165 -3.32 1.91 -20.47
CA HIS A 165 -2.24 2.38 -21.38
C HIS A 165 -1.79 3.81 -21.08
N THR A 166 -2.66 4.59 -20.44
CA THR A 166 -2.38 5.95 -19.96
C THR A 166 -3.18 6.19 -18.67
N TRP A 167 -2.76 7.13 -17.83
CA TRP A 167 -3.51 7.47 -16.60
C TRP A 167 -4.71 8.38 -16.88
N ALA A 168 -4.55 9.31 -17.82
CA ALA A 168 -5.62 10.16 -18.30
C ALA A 168 -5.45 10.47 -19.79
N ALA A 169 -6.46 11.07 -20.40
CA ALA A 169 -6.38 11.58 -21.76
C ALA A 169 -7.13 12.90 -21.91
N ILE A 170 -6.55 13.81 -22.69
CA ILE A 170 -7.22 14.98 -23.25
C ILE A 170 -7.52 14.68 -24.72
N ILE A 171 -8.80 14.64 -25.05
CA ILE A 171 -9.28 14.43 -26.41
C ILE A 171 -9.75 15.78 -26.93
N ILE A 172 -9.13 16.28 -28.00
CA ILE A 172 -9.73 17.38 -28.78
C ILE A 172 -10.75 16.74 -29.70
N ASN A 173 -12.03 17.08 -29.53
CA ASN A 173 -13.09 16.41 -30.27
C ASN A 173 -13.01 16.71 -31.77
N PRO A 174 -13.52 15.79 -32.61
CA PRO A 174 -13.73 16.10 -34.01
C PRO A 174 -14.45 17.44 -34.17
N ASN A 175 -13.93 18.28 -35.07
CA ASN A 175 -14.58 19.53 -35.51
C ASN A 175 -14.81 20.56 -34.40
N ALA A 176 -14.01 20.52 -33.34
CA ALA A 176 -13.94 21.60 -32.36
C ALA A 176 -13.77 22.96 -33.05
N THR A 177 -12.84 23.07 -34.01
CA THR A 177 -12.66 24.29 -34.80
C THR A 177 -13.88 24.60 -35.68
N ALA A 178 -14.38 23.63 -36.44
CA ALA A 178 -15.48 23.86 -37.39
C ALA A 178 -16.79 24.27 -36.70
N LEU A 179 -17.10 23.69 -35.54
CA LEU A 179 -18.27 24.05 -34.74
C LEU A 179 -18.15 25.47 -34.18
N LEU A 180 -16.95 25.87 -33.74
CA LEU A 180 -16.68 27.21 -33.25
C LEU A 180 -16.86 28.28 -34.35
N TYR A 181 -16.34 28.02 -35.55
CA TYR A 181 -16.58 28.86 -36.73
C TYR A 181 -18.06 28.92 -37.09
N SER A 182 -18.75 27.78 -37.15
CA SER A 182 -20.18 27.72 -37.45
C SER A 182 -21.02 28.47 -36.42
N ALA A 183 -20.66 28.39 -35.14
CA ALA A 183 -21.37 29.07 -34.07
C ALA A 183 -21.35 30.59 -34.25
N VAL A 184 -20.19 31.15 -34.55
CA VAL A 184 -20.04 32.59 -34.81
C VAL A 184 -20.63 33.00 -36.16
N ALA A 185 -20.45 32.19 -37.21
CA ALA A 185 -20.96 32.51 -38.54
C ALA A 185 -22.50 32.52 -38.60
N ASN A 186 -23.15 31.63 -37.85
CA ASN A 186 -24.61 31.44 -37.92
C ASN A 186 -25.38 31.98 -36.70
N GLY A 187 -24.69 32.45 -35.66
CA GLY A 187 -25.35 32.89 -34.43
C GLY A 187 -25.98 31.72 -33.63
N ASN A 188 -25.35 30.55 -33.64
CA ASN A 188 -25.87 29.36 -32.97
C ASN A 188 -25.76 29.46 -31.43
N ALA A 189 -26.83 29.94 -30.79
CA ALA A 189 -26.90 30.07 -29.32
C ALA A 189 -26.84 28.72 -28.58
N SER A 190 -27.06 27.58 -29.26
CA SER A 190 -26.95 26.23 -28.68
C SER A 190 -25.52 25.67 -28.70
N TYR A 191 -24.53 26.44 -29.17
CA TYR A 191 -23.13 26.04 -29.07
C TYR A 191 -22.71 25.88 -27.60
N ASP A 192 -22.18 24.71 -27.28
CA ASP A 192 -21.63 24.37 -25.96
C ASP A 192 -20.09 24.26 -26.03
N PRO A 193 -19.36 25.17 -25.37
CA PRO A 193 -17.89 25.09 -25.29
C PRO A 193 -17.37 23.77 -24.73
N LEU A 194 -18.08 23.12 -23.80
CA LEU A 194 -17.65 21.85 -23.18
C LEU A 194 -17.61 20.67 -24.16
N GLY A 195 -18.27 20.82 -25.32
CA GLY A 195 -18.22 19.87 -26.42
C GLY A 195 -16.93 19.93 -27.25
N ALA A 196 -16.04 20.90 -27.02
CA ALA A 196 -14.81 21.04 -27.81
C ALA A 196 -13.71 20.05 -27.41
N CYS A 197 -13.53 19.80 -26.11
CA CYS A 197 -12.50 18.91 -25.59
C CYS A 197 -13.07 18.00 -24.48
N GLN A 198 -12.39 16.88 -24.23
CA GLN A 198 -12.72 15.94 -23.16
C GLN A 198 -11.50 15.69 -22.29
N LEU A 199 -11.66 15.65 -20.98
CA LEU A 199 -10.72 15.05 -20.03
C LEU A 199 -11.27 13.69 -19.61
N VAL A 200 -10.53 12.61 -19.85
CA VAL A 200 -10.94 11.23 -19.55
C VAL A 200 -9.98 10.63 -18.54
N PHE A 201 -10.49 10.06 -17.45
CA PHE A 201 -9.67 9.52 -16.36
C PHE A 201 -10.42 8.47 -15.53
N GLN A 202 -9.73 7.90 -14.54
CA GLN A 202 -10.28 6.97 -13.54
C GLN A 202 -9.66 7.27 -12.18
N ASP A 203 -10.40 7.93 -11.29
CA ASP A 203 -9.91 8.17 -9.92
C ASP A 203 -9.91 6.87 -9.09
N ALA A 204 -10.76 5.89 -9.40
CA ALA A 204 -10.76 4.60 -8.73
C ALA A 204 -9.49 3.76 -8.97
N ARG A 205 -8.71 4.06 -10.03
CA ARG A 205 -7.42 3.43 -10.30
C ARG A 205 -6.44 3.68 -9.15
N ASP A 206 -6.31 4.95 -8.77
CA ASP A 206 -5.62 5.38 -7.57
C ASP A 206 -6.04 6.82 -7.23
N ASP A 207 -6.78 6.97 -6.13
CA ASP A 207 -7.39 8.23 -5.73
C ASP A 207 -6.33 9.25 -5.28
N THR A 208 -5.30 8.76 -4.60
CA THR A 208 -4.17 9.57 -4.13
C THR A 208 -3.40 10.14 -5.33
N ASN A 209 -3.06 9.31 -6.31
CA ASN A 209 -2.39 9.80 -7.52
C ASN A 209 -3.22 10.85 -8.27
N TRP A 210 -4.51 10.60 -8.41
CA TRP A 210 -5.40 11.52 -9.12
C TRP A 210 -5.48 12.88 -8.43
N TYR A 211 -5.82 12.91 -7.14
CA TYR A 211 -6.09 14.17 -6.43
C TYR A 211 -4.83 14.91 -5.98
N ASP A 212 -3.78 14.20 -5.55
CA ASP A 212 -2.59 14.84 -4.99
C ASP A 212 -1.54 15.20 -6.05
N PHE A 213 -1.49 14.46 -7.17
CA PHE A 213 -0.43 14.63 -8.19
C PHE A 213 -0.95 15.05 -9.56
N MET A 214 -1.98 14.39 -10.10
CA MET A 214 -2.40 14.62 -11.49
C MET A 214 -3.32 15.85 -11.64
N LEU A 215 -4.41 15.90 -10.90
CA LEU A 215 -5.42 16.96 -11.00
C LEU A 215 -4.84 18.37 -10.77
N PRO A 216 -3.93 18.60 -9.80
CA PRO A 216 -3.30 19.91 -9.60
C PRO A 216 -2.44 20.38 -10.78
N ILE A 217 -2.01 19.48 -11.67
CA ILE A 217 -1.25 19.81 -12.88
C ILE A 217 -2.16 19.93 -14.10
N ILE A 218 -3.14 19.02 -14.25
CA ILE A 218 -4.07 18.98 -15.39
C ILE A 218 -5.03 20.18 -15.37
N SER A 219 -5.56 20.56 -14.20
CA SER A 219 -6.55 21.64 -14.10
C SER A 219 -5.99 23.01 -14.54
N PRO A 220 -4.79 23.44 -14.07
CA PRO A 220 -4.14 24.64 -14.61
C PRO A 220 -3.81 24.53 -16.11
N PHE A 221 -3.40 23.35 -16.59
CA PHE A 221 -3.16 23.11 -18.01
C PHE A 221 -4.42 23.36 -18.85
N MET A 222 -5.57 22.80 -18.46
CA MET A 222 -6.85 23.01 -19.16
C MET A 222 -7.26 24.49 -19.17
N THR A 223 -7.08 25.19 -18.03
CA THR A 223 -7.35 26.63 -17.93
C THR A 223 -6.44 27.44 -18.86
N GLN A 224 -5.16 27.07 -18.94
CA GLN A 224 -4.20 27.73 -19.83
C GLN A 224 -4.50 27.43 -21.31
N ALA A 225 -4.87 26.19 -21.64
CA ALA A 225 -5.30 25.77 -22.98
C ALA A 225 -6.50 26.59 -23.45
N GLN A 226 -7.53 26.70 -22.62
CA GLN A 226 -8.71 27.53 -22.86
C GLN A 226 -8.33 29.00 -23.09
N SER A 227 -7.42 29.55 -22.27
CA SER A 227 -6.95 30.93 -22.45
C SER A 227 -6.17 31.14 -23.76
N MET A 228 -5.30 30.20 -24.15
CA MET A 228 -4.54 30.29 -25.40
C MET A 228 -5.44 30.20 -26.63
N VAL A 229 -6.35 29.23 -26.64
CA VAL A 229 -7.33 29.06 -27.72
C VAL A 229 -8.25 30.28 -27.80
N GLY A 230 -8.78 30.76 -26.67
CA GLY A 230 -9.66 31.93 -26.63
C GLY A 230 -8.99 33.21 -27.14
N LYS A 231 -7.71 33.45 -26.82
CA LYS A 231 -6.96 34.61 -27.33
C LYS A 231 -6.75 34.54 -28.84
N GLU A 232 -6.35 33.39 -29.35
CA GLU A 232 -6.14 33.20 -30.79
C GLU A 232 -7.45 33.28 -31.55
N TRP A 233 -8.52 32.69 -31.00
CA TRP A 233 -9.86 32.76 -31.55
C TRP A 233 -10.40 34.19 -31.59
N ALA A 234 -10.32 34.94 -30.49
CA ALA A 234 -10.75 36.34 -30.45
C ALA A 234 -10.01 37.19 -31.49
N ARG A 235 -8.71 36.96 -31.69
CA ARG A 235 -7.92 37.61 -32.74
C ARG A 235 -8.46 37.29 -34.13
N MET A 236 -8.74 36.02 -34.44
CA MET A 236 -9.28 35.59 -35.72
C MET A 236 -10.69 36.14 -35.98
N VAL A 237 -11.57 36.11 -34.98
CA VAL A 237 -12.92 36.67 -35.08
C VAL A 237 -12.89 38.17 -35.30
N MET A 238 -12.08 38.92 -34.54
CA MET A 238 -11.97 40.38 -34.71
C MET A 238 -11.39 40.78 -36.06
N GLN A 239 -10.47 39.99 -36.64
CA GLN A 239 -9.96 40.23 -37.99
C GLN A 239 -11.06 40.07 -39.06
N ASN A 240 -12.02 39.18 -38.83
CA ASN A 240 -13.11 38.88 -39.75
C ASN A 240 -14.41 39.66 -39.43
N ALA A 241 -14.48 40.37 -38.30
CA ALA A 241 -15.65 41.13 -37.83
C ALA A 241 -15.91 42.45 -38.59
N SER A 242 -15.63 42.47 -39.90
CA SER A 242 -15.90 43.63 -40.78
C SER A 242 -17.34 43.65 -41.27
N ASP A 243 -18.05 42.53 -41.17
CA ASP A 243 -19.43 42.35 -41.63
C ASP A 243 -20.45 42.57 -40.49
N PRO A 244 -21.41 43.50 -40.63
CA PRO A 244 -22.46 43.75 -39.64
C PRO A 244 -23.26 42.51 -39.24
N ALA A 245 -23.48 41.56 -40.17
CA ALA A 245 -24.22 40.33 -39.84
C ALA A 245 -23.42 39.42 -38.90
N THR A 246 -22.11 39.30 -39.13
CA THR A 246 -21.19 38.57 -38.24
C THR A 246 -21.15 39.20 -36.84
N LEU A 247 -21.16 40.53 -36.73
CA LEU A 247 -21.24 41.24 -35.44
C LEU A 247 -22.54 40.93 -34.68
N THR A 248 -23.68 40.87 -35.36
CA THR A 248 -24.95 40.46 -34.76
C THR A 248 -24.92 39.00 -34.30
N ASN A 249 -24.32 38.11 -35.08
CA ASN A 249 -24.20 36.70 -34.72
C ASN A 249 -23.27 36.47 -33.53
N ILE A 250 -22.18 37.22 -33.42
CA ILE A 250 -21.29 37.21 -32.24
C ILE A 250 -22.05 37.63 -30.98
N GLN A 251 -22.90 38.67 -31.07
CA GLN A 251 -23.73 39.10 -29.94
C GLN A 251 -24.72 38.02 -29.50
N ALA A 252 -25.20 37.19 -30.43
CA ALA A 252 -26.10 36.08 -30.14
C ALA A 252 -25.41 34.87 -29.49
N VAL A 253 -24.08 34.75 -29.59
CA VAL A 253 -23.30 33.59 -29.11
C VAL A 253 -22.06 34.01 -28.31
N PRO A 254 -22.23 34.72 -27.18
CA PRO A 254 -21.11 35.20 -26.37
C PRO A 254 -20.21 34.07 -25.88
N GLN A 255 -20.77 32.88 -25.61
CA GLN A 255 -20.01 31.71 -25.14
C GLN A 255 -19.03 31.15 -26.19
N ALA A 256 -19.30 31.36 -27.48
CA ALA A 256 -18.37 31.01 -28.55
C ALA A 256 -17.17 31.97 -28.61
N ILE A 257 -17.20 33.11 -27.92
CA ILE A 257 -16.06 34.04 -27.82
C ILE A 257 -15.29 33.82 -26.53
N ASN A 258 -16.00 33.72 -25.41
CA ASN A 258 -15.43 33.46 -24.10
C ASN A 258 -16.36 32.51 -23.32
N PRO A 259 -15.94 31.27 -23.00
CA PRO A 259 -14.57 30.74 -23.06
C PRO A 259 -14.10 30.21 -24.42
N ALA A 260 -14.95 30.25 -25.47
CA ALA A 260 -14.74 29.65 -26.79
C ALA A 260 -14.71 28.11 -26.77
N ILE A 261 -13.83 27.52 -25.97
CA ILE A 261 -13.74 26.07 -25.75
C ILE A 261 -13.84 25.75 -24.26
N GLY A 262 -14.11 24.50 -23.94
CA GLY A 262 -14.09 23.94 -22.60
C GLY A 262 -13.81 22.45 -22.64
N PHE A 263 -13.64 21.87 -21.45
CA PHE A 263 -13.30 20.45 -21.27
C PHE A 263 -14.44 19.77 -20.52
N SER A 264 -15.07 18.79 -21.16
CA SER A 264 -16.00 17.89 -20.49
C SER A 264 -15.21 16.80 -19.75
N GLU A 265 -15.54 16.58 -18.49
CA GLU A 265 -14.86 15.60 -17.65
C GLU A 265 -15.59 14.25 -17.66
N PHE A 266 -14.88 13.19 -18.03
CA PHE A 266 -15.38 11.82 -18.08
C PHE A 266 -14.55 10.94 -17.16
N ASN A 267 -14.96 10.86 -15.90
CA ASN A 267 -14.44 9.85 -14.99
C ASN A 267 -15.10 8.50 -15.33
N LEU A 268 -14.35 7.61 -16.00
CA LEU A 268 -14.89 6.33 -16.43
C LEU A 268 -15.25 5.45 -15.23
N ARG A 269 -14.49 5.54 -14.13
CA ARG A 269 -14.65 4.71 -12.93
C ARG A 269 -14.43 5.57 -11.68
N PRO A 270 -15.51 6.12 -11.07
CA PRO A 270 -15.45 6.95 -9.88
C PRO A 270 -15.12 6.16 -8.63
N PHE A 271 -14.31 6.73 -7.73
CA PHE A 271 -14.06 6.16 -6.40
C PHE A 271 -15.24 6.48 -5.48
N PHE A 272 -16.26 5.62 -5.49
CA PHE A 272 -17.44 5.75 -4.62
C PHE A 272 -18.08 4.37 -4.34
N PRO A 273 -18.72 4.10 -3.19
CA PRO A 273 -18.78 4.93 -2.00
C PRO A 273 -17.43 5.00 -1.29
N TYR A 274 -17.19 6.10 -0.56
CA TYR A 274 -15.97 6.28 0.23
C TYR A 274 -15.82 5.25 1.38
N THR A 275 -16.89 4.53 1.72
CA THR A 275 -16.82 3.35 2.61
C THR A 275 -15.99 2.21 2.02
N GLY A 276 -15.68 2.26 0.72
CA GLY A 276 -14.74 1.36 0.03
C GLY A 276 -13.27 1.64 0.34
N ILE A 277 -12.90 2.83 0.86
CA ILE A 277 -11.50 3.19 1.15
C ILE A 277 -10.81 2.13 2.01
N PRO A 278 -11.36 1.69 3.17
CA PRO A 278 -10.71 0.67 3.99
C PRO A 278 -10.55 -0.69 3.27
N ALA A 279 -11.43 -1.03 2.33
CA ALA A 279 -11.40 -2.31 1.61
C ALA A 279 -10.27 -2.39 0.58
N VAL A 280 -9.72 -1.25 0.14
CA VAL A 280 -8.66 -1.19 -0.89
C VAL A 280 -7.39 -0.46 -0.44
N SER A 281 -7.29 -0.10 0.84
CA SER A 281 -6.15 0.63 1.40
C SER A 281 -5.75 0.09 2.78
N ILE A 282 -5.59 0.96 3.77
CA ILE A 282 -5.09 0.70 5.13
C ILE A 282 -5.87 -0.42 5.82
N GLY A 283 -7.16 -0.61 5.54
CA GLY A 283 -7.93 -1.69 6.13
C GLY A 283 -7.41 -3.09 5.75
N LEU A 284 -6.66 -3.24 4.66
CA LEU A 284 -6.00 -4.50 4.30
C LEU A 284 -4.81 -4.84 5.21
N ILE A 285 -4.28 -3.89 5.99
CA ILE A 285 -3.30 -4.20 7.04
C ILE A 285 -3.94 -5.13 8.10
N TYR A 286 -5.24 -4.97 8.37
CA TYR A 286 -5.93 -5.85 9.30
C TYR A 286 -5.92 -7.30 8.85
N LEU A 287 -5.88 -7.56 7.53
CA LEU A 287 -5.74 -8.91 6.99
C LEU A 287 -4.40 -9.53 7.41
N ILE A 288 -3.30 -8.78 7.37
CA ILE A 288 -1.99 -9.22 7.88
C ILE A 288 -2.04 -9.45 9.39
N ILE A 289 -2.60 -8.49 10.13
CA ILE A 289 -2.64 -8.52 11.60
C ILE A 289 -3.46 -9.70 12.12
N ILE A 290 -4.65 -9.94 11.54
CA ILE A 290 -5.53 -11.06 11.91
C ILE A 290 -4.82 -12.38 11.61
N SER A 291 -4.19 -12.50 10.44
CA SER A 291 -3.42 -13.68 10.08
C SER A 291 -2.30 -13.95 11.07
N PHE A 292 -1.54 -12.92 11.44
CA PHE A 292 -0.45 -13.02 12.40
C PHE A 292 -0.93 -13.49 13.78
N PHE A 293 -1.97 -12.85 14.32
CA PHE A 293 -2.46 -13.19 15.66
C PHE A 293 -3.12 -14.58 15.71
N SER A 294 -3.67 -15.06 14.60
CA SER A 294 -4.27 -16.40 14.52
C SER A 294 -3.29 -17.48 14.99
N PHE A 295 -2.01 -17.39 14.60
CA PHE A 295 -0.96 -18.32 15.05
C PHE A 295 -0.84 -18.38 16.57
N SER A 296 -0.78 -17.23 17.23
CA SER A 296 -0.63 -17.12 18.68
C SER A 296 -1.85 -17.68 19.42
N PHE A 297 -3.06 -17.53 18.87
CA PHE A 297 -4.28 -18.09 19.42
C PHE A 297 -4.39 -19.60 19.23
N TYR A 298 -3.94 -20.14 18.09
CA TYR A 298 -4.05 -21.56 17.78
C TYR A 298 -2.87 -22.39 18.30
N LEU A 299 -1.70 -21.80 18.55
CA LEU A 299 -0.52 -22.51 19.03
C LEU A 299 -0.78 -23.31 20.34
N PRO A 300 -1.42 -22.75 21.39
CA PRO A 300 -1.73 -23.50 22.59
C PRO A 300 -2.64 -24.71 22.33
N ILE A 301 -3.58 -24.59 21.40
CA ILE A 301 -4.50 -25.69 21.01
C ILE A 301 -3.68 -26.82 20.38
N HIS A 302 -2.77 -26.51 19.47
CA HIS A 302 -1.92 -27.52 18.85
C HIS A 302 -0.93 -28.17 19.81
N MET A 303 -0.48 -27.44 20.83
CA MET A 303 0.42 -27.97 21.87
C MET A 303 -0.26 -28.97 22.80
N GLN A 304 -1.59 -28.99 22.88
CA GLN A 304 -2.31 -30.02 23.65
C GLN A 304 -2.02 -31.42 23.12
N TYR A 305 -1.94 -31.59 21.78
CA TYR A 305 -1.60 -32.88 21.16
C TYR A 305 -0.21 -33.45 21.52
N LEU A 306 0.67 -32.63 22.10
CA LEU A 306 2.00 -33.02 22.53
C LEU A 306 2.11 -33.26 24.04
N LYS A 307 1.15 -32.78 24.85
CA LYS A 307 1.17 -32.93 26.31
C LYS A 307 0.52 -34.26 26.71
N PRO A 308 1.26 -35.20 27.34
CA PRO A 308 0.76 -36.53 27.65
C PRO A 308 -0.06 -36.57 28.96
N GLU A 309 -0.93 -35.58 29.20
CA GLU A 309 -1.74 -35.54 30.44
C GLU A 309 -2.89 -36.57 30.40
N ASN A 310 -3.63 -36.66 29.27
CA ASN A 310 -4.81 -37.51 29.14
C ASN A 310 -4.88 -38.32 27.83
N HIS A 311 -3.88 -38.23 26.94
CA HIS A 311 -3.83 -38.96 25.68
C HIS A 311 -2.36 -39.22 25.25
N PRO A 312 -2.08 -40.24 24.41
CA PRO A 312 -0.76 -40.41 23.82
C PRO A 312 -0.40 -39.22 22.91
N PRO A 313 0.89 -38.86 22.79
CA PRO A 313 1.32 -37.76 21.94
C PRO A 313 1.11 -38.10 20.45
N LEU A 314 0.64 -37.12 19.67
CA LEU A 314 0.40 -37.27 18.24
C LEU A 314 1.72 -37.44 17.46
N LYS A 315 1.71 -38.26 16.39
CA LYS A 315 2.87 -38.39 15.50
C LYS A 315 3.20 -37.04 14.85
N PHE A 316 4.47 -36.68 14.84
CA PHE A 316 4.91 -35.36 14.39
C PHE A 316 4.48 -35.00 12.94
N PRO A 317 4.57 -35.88 11.92
CA PRO A 317 4.06 -35.55 10.58
C PRO A 317 2.55 -35.32 10.54
N GLN A 318 1.78 -36.04 11.36
CA GLN A 318 0.34 -35.84 11.49
C GLN A 318 0.02 -34.52 12.20
N LEU A 319 0.86 -34.10 13.15
CA LEU A 319 0.76 -32.78 13.76
C LEU A 319 1.00 -31.66 12.74
N ILE A 320 2.01 -31.79 11.86
CA ILE A 320 2.27 -30.80 10.80
C ILE A 320 1.05 -30.69 9.88
N LEU A 321 0.54 -31.82 9.39
CA LEU A 321 -0.62 -31.84 8.51
C LEU A 321 -1.87 -31.26 9.19
N SER A 322 -2.11 -31.61 10.45
CA SER A 322 -3.21 -31.09 11.26
C SER A 322 -3.10 -29.58 11.45
N ARG A 323 -1.91 -29.06 11.77
CA ARG A 323 -1.65 -27.63 11.90
C ARG A 323 -1.92 -26.89 10.59
N TRP A 324 -1.32 -27.33 9.49
CA TRP A 324 -1.52 -26.70 8.19
C TRP A 324 -3.00 -26.70 7.79
N THR A 325 -3.67 -27.85 7.93
CA THR A 325 -5.10 -27.97 7.61
C THR A 325 -5.93 -27.02 8.48
N ALA A 326 -5.70 -26.98 9.80
CA ALA A 326 -6.39 -26.09 10.71
C ALA A 326 -6.16 -24.61 10.36
N THR A 327 -4.94 -24.22 10.00
CA THR A 327 -4.62 -22.86 9.56
C THR A 327 -5.39 -22.49 8.29
N ILE A 328 -5.38 -23.35 7.26
CA ILE A 328 -6.12 -23.09 6.01
C ILE A 328 -7.61 -22.96 6.28
N PHE A 329 -8.20 -23.88 7.06
CA PHE A 329 -9.62 -23.79 7.45
C PHE A 329 -9.94 -22.53 8.25
N ALA A 330 -9.08 -22.14 9.19
CA ALA A 330 -9.24 -20.89 9.93
C ALA A 330 -9.23 -19.69 8.99
N TYR A 331 -8.32 -19.66 8.00
CA TYR A 331 -8.26 -18.57 7.03
C TYR A 331 -9.50 -18.49 6.14
N VAL A 332 -10.12 -19.61 5.78
CA VAL A 332 -11.42 -19.60 5.07
C VAL A 332 -12.47 -18.81 5.84
N PHE A 333 -12.62 -19.06 7.15
CA PHE A 333 -13.63 -18.39 7.98
C PHE A 333 -13.24 -16.96 8.37
N LEU A 334 -11.97 -16.72 8.68
CA LEU A 334 -11.48 -15.40 9.06
C LEU A 334 -11.52 -14.42 7.87
N SER A 335 -11.14 -14.87 6.67
CA SER A 335 -11.25 -14.05 5.46
C SER A 335 -12.71 -13.80 5.06
N LEU A 336 -13.60 -14.76 5.32
CA LEU A 336 -15.04 -14.60 5.12
C LEU A 336 -15.61 -13.54 6.06
N ALA A 337 -15.30 -13.64 7.36
CA ALA A 337 -15.71 -12.66 8.35
C ALA A 337 -15.17 -11.26 8.03
N TYR A 338 -13.91 -11.17 7.60
CA TYR A 338 -13.31 -9.92 7.12
C TYR A 338 -14.05 -9.35 5.90
N SER A 339 -14.33 -10.18 4.91
CA SER A 339 -15.03 -9.76 3.68
C SER A 339 -16.48 -9.36 3.95
N PHE A 340 -17.13 -9.97 4.94
CA PHE A 340 -18.48 -9.56 5.38
C PHE A 340 -18.54 -8.16 5.96
N ILE A 341 -17.42 -7.60 6.47
CA ILE A 341 -17.39 -6.21 6.93
C ILE A 341 -17.71 -5.29 5.74
N SER A 342 -17.05 -5.48 4.60
CA SER A 342 -17.32 -4.74 3.37
C SER A 342 -18.79 -4.84 2.94
N LEU A 343 -19.38 -6.04 3.03
CA LEU A 343 -20.78 -6.27 2.72
C LEU A 343 -21.73 -5.57 3.73
N ALA A 344 -21.41 -5.63 5.02
CA ALA A 344 -22.20 -5.01 6.10
C ALA A 344 -22.21 -3.48 6.03
N PHE A 345 -21.11 -2.89 5.54
CA PHE A 345 -21.01 -1.45 5.27
C PHE A 345 -21.50 -1.06 3.87
N GLN A 346 -22.35 -1.90 3.26
CA GLN A 346 -23.11 -1.61 2.05
C GLN A 346 -22.25 -1.30 0.82
N ILE A 347 -21.06 -1.89 0.74
CA ILE A 347 -20.31 -1.90 -0.54
C ILE A 347 -21.12 -2.73 -1.55
N ASN A 348 -21.26 -2.21 -2.76
CA ASN A 348 -22.04 -2.87 -3.80
C ASN A 348 -21.31 -4.14 -4.30
N PHE A 349 -21.96 -5.30 -4.15
CA PHE A 349 -21.49 -6.59 -4.67
C PHE A 349 -22.51 -7.31 -5.55
N SER A 350 -23.73 -6.75 -5.70
CA SER A 350 -24.86 -7.45 -6.33
C SER A 350 -25.58 -6.63 -7.39
N ASP A 351 -25.68 -5.31 -7.20
CA ASP A 351 -26.46 -4.44 -8.07
C ASP A 351 -25.59 -4.00 -9.25
N THR A 352 -26.10 -4.13 -10.47
CA THR A 352 -25.34 -3.78 -11.68
C THR A 352 -25.68 -2.36 -12.11
N ASN A 353 -24.65 -1.56 -12.40
CA ASN A 353 -24.84 -0.25 -13.01
C ASN A 353 -25.45 -0.41 -14.42
N PRO A 354 -26.46 0.41 -14.82
CA PRO A 354 -27.03 0.33 -16.17
C PRO A 354 -25.96 0.53 -17.27
N ILE A 355 -24.90 1.28 -16.98
CA ILE A 355 -23.76 1.46 -17.85
C ILE A 355 -22.77 0.30 -17.65
N THR A 356 -22.74 -0.60 -18.65
CA THR A 356 -21.81 -1.75 -18.68
C THR A 356 -20.59 -1.50 -19.58
N SER A 357 -20.59 -0.42 -20.36
CA SER A 357 -19.47 -0.06 -21.23
C SER A 357 -18.24 0.37 -20.42
N THR A 358 -17.06 0.02 -20.92
CA THR A 358 -15.75 0.43 -20.39
C THR A 358 -15.41 1.88 -20.70
N THR A 359 -16.01 2.45 -21.75
CA THR A 359 -15.71 3.79 -22.28
C THR A 359 -16.74 4.85 -21.90
N GLN A 360 -17.83 4.45 -21.24
CA GLN A 360 -18.85 5.35 -20.72
C GLN A 360 -18.61 5.62 -19.22
N VAL A 361 -19.04 6.79 -18.78
CA VAL A 361 -18.97 7.21 -17.38
C VAL A 361 -19.95 6.39 -16.57
N THR A 362 -19.50 5.87 -15.44
CA THR A 362 -20.35 5.21 -14.46
C THR A 362 -21.38 6.19 -13.89
N GLU A 363 -22.64 5.81 -13.91
CA GLU A 363 -23.70 6.59 -13.24
C GLU A 363 -23.70 6.30 -11.74
N ILE A 364 -23.09 7.20 -10.97
CA ILE A 364 -22.87 7.03 -9.52
C ILE A 364 -24.15 6.84 -8.71
N GLU A 365 -25.30 7.30 -9.22
CA GLU A 365 -26.62 7.13 -8.60
C GLU A 365 -27.00 5.65 -8.42
N TYR A 366 -26.50 4.78 -9.31
CA TYR A 366 -26.69 3.33 -9.27
C TYR A 366 -25.52 2.59 -8.60
N GLY A 367 -24.56 3.30 -8.02
CA GLY A 367 -23.32 2.75 -7.48
C GLY A 367 -22.35 2.27 -8.56
N ASN A 368 -21.20 1.74 -8.13
CA ASN A 368 -20.19 1.28 -9.08
C ASN A 368 -20.60 0.04 -9.87
N PRO A 369 -20.03 -0.13 -11.08
CA PRO A 369 -20.16 -1.38 -11.82
C PRO A 369 -19.50 -2.53 -11.05
N ILE A 370 -20.18 -3.66 -11.01
CA ILE A 370 -19.67 -4.91 -10.45
C ILE A 370 -18.94 -5.71 -11.54
N SER A 371 -17.74 -6.22 -11.22
CA SER A 371 -16.89 -6.88 -12.23
C SER A 371 -17.30 -8.31 -12.57
N TYR A 372 -18.02 -8.99 -11.66
CA TYR A 372 -18.33 -10.44 -11.80
C TYR A 372 -19.80 -10.76 -11.53
N GLY A 373 -20.71 -9.79 -11.72
CA GLY A 373 -22.14 -9.97 -11.45
C GLY A 373 -22.40 -10.39 -10.00
N HIS A 374 -23.35 -11.31 -9.78
CA HIS A 374 -23.62 -11.87 -8.45
C HIS A 374 -22.44 -12.65 -7.83
N GLY A 375 -21.41 -13.00 -8.62
CA GLY A 375 -20.19 -13.65 -8.14
C GLY A 375 -19.17 -12.69 -7.52
N THR A 376 -19.38 -11.37 -7.59
CA THR A 376 -18.40 -10.36 -7.17
C THR A 376 -17.98 -10.51 -5.71
N PHE A 377 -18.93 -10.76 -4.80
CA PHE A 377 -18.60 -11.04 -3.39
C PHE A 377 -17.75 -12.29 -3.22
N LEU A 378 -18.04 -13.36 -3.97
CA LEU A 378 -17.28 -14.61 -3.89
C LEU A 378 -15.85 -14.40 -4.35
N VAL A 379 -15.64 -13.66 -5.46
CA VAL A 379 -14.30 -13.35 -5.98
C VAL A 379 -13.53 -12.46 -4.99
N TYR A 380 -14.18 -11.45 -4.41
CA TYR A 380 -13.59 -10.59 -3.38
C TYR A 380 -13.17 -11.39 -2.13
N TRP A 381 -14.04 -12.28 -1.65
CA TRP A 381 -13.71 -13.15 -0.55
C TRP A 381 -12.56 -14.10 -0.87
N MET A 382 -12.55 -14.71 -2.07
CA MET A 382 -11.44 -15.57 -2.51
C MET A 382 -10.12 -14.79 -2.61
N LEU A 383 -10.13 -13.54 -3.08
CA LEU A 383 -8.95 -12.69 -3.10
C LEU A 383 -8.41 -12.48 -1.69
N ASN A 384 -9.27 -12.13 -0.74
CA ASN A 384 -8.90 -11.98 0.68
C ASN A 384 -8.42 -13.30 1.30
N PHE A 385 -9.02 -14.44 0.93
CA PHE A 385 -8.61 -15.76 1.39
C PHE A 385 -7.20 -16.12 0.93
N PHE A 386 -6.91 -16.02 -0.38
CA PHE A 386 -5.57 -16.28 -0.91
C PHE A 386 -4.56 -15.24 -0.41
N GLY A 387 -4.99 -13.99 -0.21
CA GLY A 387 -4.22 -12.96 0.48
C GLY A 387 -3.81 -13.38 1.89
N MET A 388 -4.76 -13.94 2.65
CA MET A 388 -4.55 -14.41 4.02
C MET A 388 -3.58 -15.59 4.05
N ILE A 389 -3.69 -16.52 3.09
CA ILE A 389 -2.72 -17.62 2.92
C ILE A 389 -1.31 -17.07 2.65
N ALA A 390 -1.17 -16.16 1.70
CA ALA A 390 0.13 -15.61 1.29
C ALA A 390 0.82 -14.85 2.42
N LEU A 391 0.08 -13.95 3.08
CA LEU A 391 0.60 -13.10 4.16
C LEU A 391 0.73 -13.86 5.48
N GLY A 392 -0.28 -14.66 5.82
CA GLY A 392 -0.39 -15.37 7.08
C GLY A 392 0.59 -16.53 7.23
N LEU A 393 0.67 -17.41 6.23
CA LEU A 393 1.62 -18.53 6.31
C LEU A 393 3.07 -18.06 6.33
N ALA A 394 3.40 -16.93 5.69
CA ALA A 394 4.71 -16.30 5.82
C ALA A 394 5.00 -15.92 7.28
N CYS A 395 4.02 -15.30 7.96
CA CYS A 395 4.12 -15.01 9.38
C CYS A 395 4.25 -16.28 10.25
N GLU A 396 3.47 -17.33 9.99
CA GLU A 396 3.55 -18.58 10.76
C GLU A 396 4.91 -19.27 10.61
N ASN A 397 5.42 -19.34 9.38
CA ASN A 397 6.74 -19.88 9.08
C ASN A 397 7.83 -19.13 9.85
N MET A 398 7.77 -17.80 9.82
CA MET A 398 8.76 -16.97 10.49
C MET A 398 8.60 -16.98 12.01
N ALA A 399 7.39 -17.12 12.54
CA ALA A 399 7.17 -17.30 13.98
C ALA A 399 7.83 -18.59 14.49
N MET A 400 7.76 -19.67 13.71
CA MET A 400 8.43 -20.93 14.03
C MET A 400 9.95 -20.84 13.95
N ILE A 401 10.50 -20.04 13.01
CA ILE A 401 11.94 -19.87 12.82
C ILE A 401 12.55 -18.90 13.83
N VAL A 402 11.98 -17.70 13.96
CA VAL A 402 12.54 -16.58 14.75
C VAL A 402 12.13 -16.68 16.22
N GLY A 403 10.85 -16.98 16.47
CA GLY A 403 10.27 -17.07 17.80
C GLY A 403 10.19 -15.73 18.56
N MET A 404 9.85 -15.79 19.85
CA MET A 404 9.53 -14.60 20.66
C MET A 404 10.77 -14.11 21.41
N PRO A 405 10.98 -12.78 21.55
CA PRO A 405 10.12 -11.66 21.15
C PRO A 405 10.38 -11.13 19.72
N TRP A 406 11.42 -11.63 19.04
CA TRP A 406 11.92 -11.09 17.78
C TRP A 406 10.97 -11.21 16.60
N MET A 407 9.98 -12.10 16.68
CA MET A 407 8.88 -12.19 15.71
C MET A 407 8.15 -10.85 15.51
N GLY A 408 8.07 -10.00 16.55
CA GLY A 408 7.50 -8.66 16.42
C GLY A 408 8.25 -7.78 15.42
N LEU A 409 9.57 -7.93 15.30
CA LEU A 409 10.37 -7.21 14.31
C LEU A 409 10.10 -7.72 12.90
N PHE A 410 9.97 -9.04 12.72
CA PHE A 410 9.58 -9.60 11.43
C PHE A 410 8.21 -9.08 11.00
N LEU A 411 7.24 -9.04 11.91
CA LEU A 411 5.91 -8.49 11.61
C LEU A 411 6.00 -7.03 11.15
N ILE A 412 6.76 -6.17 11.85
CA ILE A 412 6.95 -4.77 11.46
C ILE A 412 7.56 -4.69 10.06
N PHE A 413 8.64 -5.44 9.79
CA PHE A 413 9.26 -5.49 8.46
C PHE A 413 8.28 -5.96 7.38
N TRP A 414 7.52 -7.02 7.67
CA TRP A 414 6.58 -7.62 6.74
C TRP A 414 5.43 -6.67 6.39
N VAL A 415 4.87 -5.99 7.40
CA VAL A 415 3.83 -4.98 7.21
C VAL A 415 4.38 -3.80 6.42
N ILE A 416 5.52 -3.22 6.83
CA ILE A 416 6.06 -2.01 6.19
C ILE A 416 6.40 -2.26 4.72
N THR A 417 7.08 -3.36 4.39
CA THR A 417 7.43 -3.66 2.99
C THR A 417 6.20 -3.89 2.10
N ASN A 418 5.18 -4.58 2.60
CA ASN A 418 3.91 -4.76 1.88
C ASN A 418 3.17 -3.44 1.70
N VAL A 419 3.02 -2.66 2.76
CA VAL A 419 2.28 -1.39 2.73
C VAL A 419 2.95 -0.36 1.82
N SER A 420 4.28 -0.24 1.89
CA SER A 420 5.05 0.69 1.03
C SER A 420 4.78 0.48 -0.46
N THR A 421 4.49 -0.74 -0.89
CA THR A 421 4.35 -1.08 -2.32
C THR A 421 2.91 -1.33 -2.75
N ALA A 422 1.97 -1.40 -1.80
CA ALA A 422 0.57 -1.65 -2.08
C ALA A 422 -0.28 -0.37 -2.11
N PHE A 423 0.02 0.63 -1.27
CA PHE A 423 -0.79 1.85 -1.18
C PHE A 423 -0.23 3.02 -1.97
N TYR A 424 0.99 2.88 -2.46
CA TYR A 424 1.67 3.88 -3.25
C TYR A 424 2.03 3.28 -4.60
N ASP A 425 1.85 4.09 -5.63
CA ASP A 425 2.09 3.66 -6.99
C ASP A 425 3.58 3.43 -7.25
N ILE A 426 3.90 2.20 -7.67
CA ILE A 426 5.25 1.74 -7.96
C ILE A 426 5.80 2.46 -9.21
N GLU A 427 4.94 2.95 -10.11
CA GLU A 427 5.36 3.67 -11.32
C GLU A 427 6.14 4.95 -10.96
N ILE A 428 5.68 5.72 -9.96
CA ILE A 428 6.32 6.95 -9.48
C ILE A 428 7.28 6.75 -8.30
N ALA A 429 7.37 5.53 -7.77
CA ALA A 429 8.35 5.17 -6.76
C ALA A 429 9.77 5.00 -7.36
N PRO A 430 10.84 5.12 -6.56
CA PRO A 430 12.18 4.77 -7.01
C PRO A 430 12.21 3.32 -7.53
N SER A 431 13.02 3.05 -8.56
CA SER A 431 13.11 1.71 -9.18
C SER A 431 13.48 0.58 -8.20
N PHE A 432 14.04 0.92 -7.04
CA PHE A 432 14.22 -0.01 -5.92
C PHE A 432 12.91 -0.73 -5.54
N TYR A 433 11.74 -0.07 -5.57
CA TYR A 433 10.45 -0.61 -5.11
C TYR A 433 9.78 -1.58 -6.08
N ARG A 434 10.39 -1.88 -7.24
CA ARG A 434 9.83 -2.81 -8.23
C ARG A 434 9.66 -4.24 -7.70
N TRP A 435 10.33 -4.61 -6.60
CA TRP A 435 10.03 -5.87 -5.91
C TRP A 435 8.60 -5.94 -5.38
N GLY A 436 7.95 -4.79 -5.18
CA GLY A 436 6.56 -4.66 -4.77
C GLY A 436 5.55 -5.39 -5.65
N TYR A 437 5.83 -5.51 -6.96
CA TYR A 437 4.98 -6.27 -7.88
C TYR A 437 4.90 -7.77 -7.52
N ALA A 438 5.87 -8.30 -6.78
CA ALA A 438 5.84 -9.66 -6.27
C ALA A 438 5.22 -9.74 -4.87
N TRP A 439 4.95 -8.63 -4.18
CA TRP A 439 4.46 -8.65 -2.80
C TRP A 439 2.95 -8.89 -2.78
N PRO A 440 2.46 -9.73 -1.86
CA PRO A 440 1.06 -10.16 -1.87
C PRO A 440 0.09 -9.01 -1.64
N LEU A 441 0.41 -8.03 -0.79
CA LEU A 441 -0.52 -6.93 -0.50
C LEU A 441 -0.78 -6.05 -1.72
N HIS A 442 0.20 -5.86 -2.60
CA HIS A 442 0.03 -5.10 -3.85
C HIS A 442 -1.04 -5.76 -4.73
N SER A 443 -0.96 -7.08 -4.94
CA SER A 443 -1.98 -7.84 -5.67
C SER A 443 -3.37 -7.84 -5.02
N ILE A 444 -3.44 -7.79 -3.69
CA ILE A 444 -4.73 -7.69 -2.98
C ILE A 444 -5.35 -6.30 -3.20
N VAL A 445 -4.57 -5.22 -3.15
CA VAL A 445 -5.06 -3.86 -3.42
C VAL A 445 -5.56 -3.74 -4.85
N GLU A 446 -4.72 -4.11 -5.82
CA GLU A 446 -5.05 -4.02 -7.26
C GLU A 446 -6.25 -4.90 -7.61
N GLY A 447 -6.28 -6.14 -7.12
CA GLY A 447 -7.41 -7.04 -7.30
C GLY A 447 -8.69 -6.50 -6.67
N SER A 448 -8.62 -5.93 -5.45
CA SER A 448 -9.78 -5.36 -4.79
C SER A 448 -10.31 -4.13 -5.52
N ARG A 449 -9.42 -3.25 -6.01
CA ARG A 449 -9.82 -2.10 -6.84
C ARG A 449 -10.52 -2.55 -8.12
N SER A 450 -9.95 -3.54 -8.82
CA SER A 450 -10.57 -4.11 -10.03
C SER A 450 -11.93 -4.76 -9.76
N ILE A 451 -12.11 -5.48 -8.64
CA ILE A 451 -13.37 -6.13 -8.28
C ILE A 451 -14.46 -5.11 -7.89
N LEU A 452 -14.12 -4.10 -7.09
CA LEU A 452 -15.08 -3.18 -6.47
C LEU A 452 -15.46 -1.99 -7.36
N PHE A 453 -14.57 -1.58 -8.26
CA PHE A 453 -14.75 -0.39 -9.10
C PHE A 453 -14.86 -0.71 -10.59
N GLY A 454 -14.79 -1.98 -11.02
CA GLY A 454 -14.94 -2.32 -12.44
C GLY A 454 -13.79 -1.84 -13.33
N LEU A 455 -12.58 -1.73 -12.78
CA LEU A 455 -11.35 -1.36 -13.52
C LEU A 455 -10.84 -2.52 -14.39
N HIS A 456 -9.91 -2.21 -15.30
CA HIS A 456 -9.29 -3.22 -16.15
C HIS A 456 -8.73 -4.40 -15.35
N SER A 457 -9.12 -5.60 -15.75
CA SER A 457 -8.90 -6.80 -14.95
C SER A 457 -7.48 -7.34 -15.13
N ARG A 458 -6.74 -7.34 -14.03
CA ARG A 458 -5.46 -8.07 -13.88
C ARG A 458 -5.56 -9.23 -12.89
N ILE A 459 -6.80 -9.65 -12.59
CA ILE A 459 -7.10 -10.58 -11.49
C ILE A 459 -6.36 -11.92 -11.61
N GLY A 460 -6.08 -12.39 -12.83
CA GLY A 460 -5.33 -13.61 -13.06
C GLY A 460 -3.87 -13.52 -12.59
N LEU A 461 -3.24 -12.35 -12.79
CA LEU A 461 -1.91 -12.05 -12.26
C LEU A 461 -1.95 -11.96 -10.74
N ASP A 462 -2.95 -11.27 -10.19
CA ASP A 462 -3.10 -11.07 -8.75
C ASP A 462 -3.26 -12.40 -8.01
N PHE A 463 -4.20 -13.26 -8.44
CA PHE A 463 -4.33 -14.61 -7.89
C PHE A 463 -3.08 -15.44 -8.12
N GLY A 464 -2.43 -15.32 -9.27
CA GLY A 464 -1.19 -16.03 -9.59
C GLY A 464 -0.08 -15.76 -8.58
N ILE A 465 0.14 -14.50 -8.22
CA ILE A 465 1.13 -14.08 -7.21
C ILE A 465 0.76 -14.61 -5.81
N LEU A 466 -0.50 -14.48 -5.41
CA LEU A 466 -0.97 -14.93 -4.10
C LEU A 466 -0.87 -16.45 -3.94
N VAL A 467 -1.26 -17.20 -4.98
CA VAL A 467 -1.15 -18.67 -5.01
C VAL A 467 0.32 -19.10 -4.99
N ALA A 468 1.21 -18.40 -5.72
CA ALA A 468 2.64 -18.68 -5.70
C ALA A 468 3.23 -18.52 -4.29
N TRP A 469 2.91 -17.43 -3.59
CA TRP A 469 3.29 -17.25 -2.18
C TRP A 469 2.72 -18.33 -1.27
N GLY A 470 1.44 -18.66 -1.44
CA GLY A 470 0.80 -19.73 -0.68
C GLY A 470 1.47 -21.09 -0.87
N ALA A 471 1.85 -21.42 -2.11
CA ALA A 471 2.56 -22.65 -2.45
C ALA A 471 3.97 -22.69 -1.83
N VAL A 472 4.74 -21.61 -1.97
CA VAL A 472 6.09 -21.50 -1.37
C VAL A 472 6.01 -21.61 0.15
N ASN A 473 5.10 -20.89 0.79
CA ASN A 473 4.93 -20.94 2.23
C ASN A 473 4.46 -22.32 2.72
N THR A 474 3.57 -22.97 1.98
CA THR A 474 3.13 -24.35 2.27
C THR A 474 4.28 -25.35 2.15
N ALA A 475 5.13 -25.21 1.14
CA ALA A 475 6.31 -26.07 0.98
C ALA A 475 7.33 -25.87 2.12
N PHE A 476 7.46 -24.63 2.62
CA PHE A 476 8.37 -24.31 3.71
C PHE A 476 7.83 -24.70 5.10
N PHE A 477 6.51 -24.79 5.26
CA PHE A 477 5.84 -25.04 6.54
C PHE A 477 6.34 -26.29 7.30
N PRO A 478 6.50 -27.48 6.67
CA PRO A 478 7.06 -28.63 7.34
C PRO A 478 8.50 -28.39 7.83
N VAL A 479 9.33 -27.72 7.03
CA VAL A 479 10.72 -27.40 7.36
C VAL A 479 10.78 -26.51 8.60
N CYS A 480 9.93 -25.47 8.66
CA CYS A 480 9.79 -24.59 9.82
C CYS A 480 9.36 -25.36 11.08
N CYS A 481 8.40 -26.29 10.94
CA CYS A 481 7.97 -27.13 12.06
C CYS A 481 9.12 -28.00 12.60
N TYR A 482 9.89 -28.65 11.71
CA TYR A 482 11.05 -29.43 12.12
C TYR A 482 12.11 -28.57 12.82
N PHE A 483 12.34 -27.35 12.32
CA PHE A 483 13.25 -26.40 12.94
C PHE A 483 12.78 -25.94 14.33
N GLN A 484 11.50 -25.64 14.50
CA GLN A 484 10.91 -25.31 15.80
C GLN A 484 11.11 -26.46 16.80
N ARG A 485 10.86 -27.71 16.36
CA ARG A 485 11.10 -28.90 17.19
C ARG A 485 12.57 -29.03 17.58
N TRP A 486 13.48 -28.82 16.64
CA TRP A 486 14.92 -28.87 16.92
C TRP A 486 15.34 -27.82 17.97
N LYS A 487 14.81 -26.59 17.89
CA LYS A 487 15.06 -25.54 18.88
C LYS A 487 14.61 -25.96 20.28
N GLN A 488 13.40 -26.53 20.38
CA GLN A 488 12.85 -27.04 21.64
C GLN A 488 13.69 -28.19 22.23
N GLN A 489 14.18 -29.11 21.39
CA GLN A 489 15.01 -30.23 21.84
C GLN A 489 16.41 -29.81 22.31
N LYS A 490 16.94 -28.71 21.79
CA LYS A 490 18.27 -28.19 22.13
C LYS A 490 18.25 -27.06 23.15
N ASP A 491 17.08 -26.75 23.71
CA ASP A 491 16.86 -25.68 24.68
C ASP A 491 17.47 -24.33 24.22
N VAL A 492 17.30 -24.02 22.93
CA VAL A 492 17.81 -22.77 22.36
C VAL A 492 16.93 -21.63 22.84
N HIS A 493 17.42 -20.84 23.79
CA HIS A 493 16.75 -19.64 24.26
C HIS A 493 16.92 -18.48 23.26
N GLU A 494 15.79 -17.94 22.82
CA GLU A 494 15.72 -16.89 21.79
C GLU A 494 16.02 -15.49 22.37
N TYR A 495 16.00 -15.34 23.69
CA TYR A 495 16.30 -14.10 24.39
C TYR A 495 17.61 -14.23 25.17
N TRP A 496 18.34 -13.12 25.30
CA TRP A 496 19.60 -13.06 26.04
C TRP A 496 19.40 -13.69 27.43
N PRO A 497 20.08 -14.80 27.76
CA PRO A 497 19.87 -15.47 29.04
C PRO A 497 20.06 -14.49 30.19
N MET A 498 19.22 -14.64 31.20
CA MET A 498 19.17 -13.75 32.37
C MET A 498 20.24 -14.11 33.42
N ASP A 499 21.01 -15.16 33.16
CA ASP A 499 21.95 -15.79 34.10
C ASP A 499 23.38 -15.24 34.02
#